data_AF-A0A9W7A1A1-F1
#
_entry.id   AF-A0A9W7A1A1-F1
#
_cell.length_a   1.000
_cell.length_b   1.000
_cell.length_c   1.000
_cell.angle_alpha   90.00
_cell.angle_beta   90.00
_cell.angle_gamma   90.00
#
_symmetry.space_group_name_H-M   'P 1'
#
loop_
_entity.id
_entity.type
_entity.pdbx_description
1 polymer ?
#
loop_
_entity_poly.entity_id
_entity_poly.type
_entity_poly.pdbx_seq_one_letter_code
_entity_poly.pdbx_strand_id
1 'polypeptide(L)' 'MLGLLVTVVALFAIFATAALTVPDVPTSPQLTVLSDSSIEMSFSSPLSDGGSAVSSYTVEWDSDLGTQEIQTITS' A
#
# COMPACT_ATOMS: atom_id res chain seq x y z
N MET A 1 -30.65 50.42 7.99
CA MET A 1 -30.29 49.54 6.86
C MET A 1 -28.78 49.61 6.62
N LEU A 2 -27.99 48.88 7.42
CA LEU A 2 -26.58 48.56 7.13
C LEU A 2 -26.18 47.43 8.10
N GLY A 3 -26.41 46.17 7.69
CA GLY A 3 -26.21 45.01 8.58
C GLY A 3 -26.11 43.68 7.85
N LEU A 4 -25.75 43.69 6.56
CA LEU A 4 -25.75 42.49 5.70
C LEU A 4 -24.53 42.45 4.76
N LEU A 5 -23.36 42.88 5.22
CA LEU A 5 -22.13 42.77 4.42
C LEU A 5 -20.96 42.06 5.14
N VAL A 6 -21.02 41.93 6.47
CA VAL A 6 -19.90 41.36 7.26
C VAL A 6 -19.96 39.83 7.35
N THR A 7 -21.11 39.21 7.08
CA THR A 7 -21.31 37.75 7.27
C THR A 7 -21.05 36.88 6.04
N VAL A 8 -20.77 37.45 4.87
CA VAL A 8 -20.55 36.65 3.63
C VAL A 8 -19.09 36.17 3.48
N VAL A 9 -18.15 36.74 4.23
CA VAL A 9 -16.70 36.45 4.09
C VAL A 9 -16.28 35.13 4.78
N ALA A 10 -17.11 34.55 5.65
CA ALA A 10 -16.75 33.36 6.44
C ALA A 10 -17.30 32.03 5.90
N LEU A 11 -17.67 31.95 4.61
CA LEU A 11 -18.04 30.68 3.95
C LEU A 11 -16.92 30.17 3.04
N PHE A 12 -15.65 30.43 3.38
CA PHE A 12 -14.56 29.63 2.84
C PHE A 12 -14.60 28.29 3.57
N ALA A 13 -15.13 27.26 2.90
CA ALA A 13 -14.97 25.89 3.37
C ALA A 13 -13.47 25.61 3.50
N ILE A 14 -13.00 25.49 4.75
CA ILE A 14 -11.66 25.02 5.06
C ILE A 14 -11.62 23.52 4.75
N PHE A 15 -11.26 23.17 3.52
CA PHE A 15 -10.92 21.79 3.18
C PHE A 15 -9.53 21.50 3.73
N ALA A 16 -9.46 20.75 4.82
CA ALA A 16 -8.19 20.18 5.28
C ALA A 16 -7.80 19.08 4.29
N THR A 17 -6.81 19.33 3.44
CA THR A 17 -6.22 18.29 2.60
C THR A 17 -5.25 17.49 3.46
N ALA A 18 -5.61 16.25 3.83
CA ALA A 18 -4.64 15.35 4.43
C ALA A 18 -3.48 15.13 3.44
N ALA A 19 -2.24 15.18 3.92
CA ALA A 19 -1.10 14.87 3.07
C ALA A 19 -1.15 13.39 2.67
N LEU A 20 -0.91 13.12 1.39
CA LEU A 20 -0.77 11.74 0.92
C LEU A 20 0.48 11.11 1.54
N THR A 21 0.35 9.86 1.95
CA THR A 21 1.47 9.05 2.43
C THR A 21 1.73 7.89 1.48
N VAL A 22 2.84 7.20 1.67
CA VAL A 22 3.10 5.95 0.96
C VAL A 22 2.02 4.94 1.38
N PRO A 23 1.41 4.18 0.44
CA PRO A 23 0.55 3.06 0.79
C PRO A 23 1.29 2.04 1.64
N ASP A 24 0.56 1.31 2.48
CA ASP A 24 1.14 0.17 3.17
C ASP A 24 1.51 -0.94 2.16
N VAL A 25 2.28 -1.92 2.60
CA VAL A 25 2.55 -3.11 1.79
C VAL A 25 1.26 -3.92 1.56
N PRO A 26 1.13 -4.61 0.41
CA PRO A 26 0.07 -5.59 0.21
C PRO A 26 0.11 -6.67 1.29
N THR A 27 -1.06 -7.24 1.59
CA THR A 27 -1.20 -8.23 2.66
C THR A 27 -1.51 -9.62 2.11
N SER A 28 -1.36 -10.65 2.94
CA SER A 28 -1.74 -12.03 2.61
C SER A 28 -1.18 -12.56 1.27
N PRO A 29 0.14 -12.47 1.00
CA PRO A 29 0.71 -13.04 -0.22
C PRO A 29 0.57 -14.56 -0.20
N GLN A 30 0.11 -15.13 -1.31
CA GLN A 30 -0.03 -16.57 -1.51
C GLN A 30 0.48 -16.94 -2.89
N LEU A 31 1.16 -18.08 -2.98
CA LEU A 31 1.67 -18.63 -4.24
C LEU A 31 1.01 -19.99 -4.50
N THR A 32 0.48 -20.16 -5.71
CA THR A 32 -0.07 -21.42 -6.18
C THR A 32 0.73 -21.87 -7.41
N VAL A 33 1.31 -23.06 -7.37
CA VAL A 33 1.96 -23.64 -8.54
C VAL A 33 0.89 -24.06 -9.53
N LEU A 34 0.94 -23.51 -10.74
CA LEU A 34 0.01 -23.85 -11.81
C LEU A 34 0.61 -24.90 -12.77
N SER A 35 1.92 -24.84 -13.01
CA SER A 35 2.66 -25.78 -13.85
C SER A 35 4.17 -25.73 -13.56
N ASP A 36 4.95 -26.55 -14.29
CA ASP A 36 6.41 -26.55 -14.21
C ASP A 36 7.07 -25.20 -14.58
N SER A 37 6.34 -24.32 -15.26
CA SER A 37 6.83 -23.00 -15.71
C SER A 37 5.95 -21.83 -15.31
N SER A 38 4.94 -22.04 -14.45
CA SER A 38 4.04 -20.96 -14.02
C SER A 38 3.59 -21.09 -12.57
N ILE A 39 3.58 -19.93 -11.91
CA ILE A 39 3.09 -19.74 -10.54
C ILE A 39 2.09 -18.58 -10.59
N GLU A 40 0.97 -18.74 -9.91
CA GLU A 40 0.03 -17.65 -9.63
C GLU A 40 0.36 -17.03 -8.28
N MET A 41 0.49 -15.70 -8.25
CA MET A 41 0.60 -14.92 -7.03
C MET A 41 -0.70 -14.19 -6.77
N SER A 42 -1.27 -14.40 -5.59
CA SER A 42 -2.41 -13.61 -5.09
C SER A 42 -2.02 -12.90 -3.81
N PHE A 43 -2.63 -11.75 -3.59
CA PHE A 43 -2.45 -10.92 -2.40
C PHE A 43 -3.70 -10.07 -2.18
N SER A 44 -3.82 -9.52 -0.97
CA SER A 44 -4.86 -8.56 -0.60
C SER A 44 -4.31 -7.14 -0.65
N SER A 45 -5.20 -6.16 -0.81
CA SER A 45 -4.82 -4.74 -0.81
C SER A 45 -4.10 -4.34 0.48
N PRO A 46 -3.32 -3.25 0.44
CA PRO A 46 -2.82 -2.60 1.65
C PRO A 46 -3.94 -2.25 2.64
N LEU A 47 -3.63 -2.18 3.94
CA LEU A 47 -4.58 -1.72 4.95
C LEU A 47 -4.90 -0.22 4.80
N SER A 48 -3.90 0.57 4.39
CA SER A 48 -4.03 1.97 4.02
C SER A 48 -3.45 2.20 2.62
N ASP A 49 -4.18 2.96 1.80
CA ASP A 49 -3.71 3.45 0.50
C ASP A 49 -2.99 4.81 0.61
N GLY A 50 -2.79 5.31 1.83
CA GLY A 50 -2.14 6.59 2.08
C GLY A 50 -2.95 7.80 1.63
N GLY A 51 -4.26 7.64 1.42
CA GLY A 51 -5.18 8.71 1.04
C GLY A 51 -5.40 8.85 -0.47
N SER A 52 -4.87 7.93 -1.28
CA SER A 52 -5.11 7.85 -2.71
C SER A 52 -5.10 6.40 -3.19
N ALA A 53 -6.01 6.05 -4.10
CA ALA A 53 -6.09 4.70 -4.64
C ALA A 53 -4.76 4.23 -5.25
N VAL A 54 -4.37 2.99 -4.93
CA VAL A 54 -3.18 2.33 -5.49
C VAL A 54 -3.41 2.04 -6.97
N SER A 55 -2.48 2.48 -7.83
CA SER A 55 -2.57 2.35 -9.28
C SER A 55 -1.94 1.06 -9.83
N SER A 56 -0.89 0.55 -9.19
CA SER A 56 -0.18 -0.65 -9.62
C SER A 56 0.59 -1.31 -8.47
N TYR A 57 0.99 -2.56 -8.69
CA TYR A 57 1.87 -3.32 -7.80
C TYR A 57 3.08 -3.81 -8.58
N THR A 58 4.24 -3.87 -7.94
CA THR A 58 5.43 -4.51 -8.48
C THR A 58 5.58 -5.86 -7.82
N VAL A 59 5.75 -6.91 -8.63
CA VAL A 59 6.08 -8.26 -8.16
C VAL A 59 7.54 -8.51 -8.51
N GLU A 60 8.32 -8.85 -7.49
CA GLU A 60 9.73 -9.22 -7.64
C GLU A 60 9.88 -10.71 -7.29
N TRP A 61 10.75 -11.40 -8.00
CA TRP A 61 11.10 -12.79 -7.73
C TRP A 61 12.60 -12.98 -7.88
N ASP A 62 13.13 -13.93 -7.14
CA ASP A 62 14.51 -14.37 -7.24
C ASP A 62 14.56 -15.89 -7.34
N SER A 63 15.38 -16.40 -8.25
CA SER A 63 15.63 -17.83 -8.43
C SER A 63 16.96 -18.28 -7.83
N ASP A 64 17.78 -17.35 -7.34
CA ASP A 64 18.97 -17.70 -6.57
C ASP A 64 18.55 -18.35 -5.25
N LEU A 65 19.18 -19.48 -4.93
CA LEU A 65 18.98 -20.17 -3.65
C LEU A 65 19.60 -19.40 -2.48
N GLY A 66 20.30 -18.30 -2.76
CA GLY A 66 21.06 -17.54 -1.79
C GLY A 66 22.21 -18.35 -1.22
N THR A 67 22.82 -17.85 -0.14
CA THR A 67 23.80 -18.63 0.60
C THR A 67 23.05 -19.56 1.56
N GLN A 68 23.12 -20.87 1.34
CA GLN A 68 22.59 -21.83 2.31
C GLN A 68 23.46 -21.80 3.58
N GLU A 69 22.95 -21.20 4.66
CA GLU A 69 23.61 -21.27 5.96
C GLU A 69 23.29 -22.61 6.65
N ILE A 70 24.33 -23.40 6.94
CA ILE A 70 24.21 -24.57 7.81
C ILE A 70 24.26 -24.06 9.26
N GLN A 71 23.12 -24.00 9.94
CA GLN A 71 23.10 -23.78 11.39
C GLN A 71 23.37 -25.09 12.11
N THR A 72 24.55 -25.18 12.73
CA THR A 72 24.90 -26.30 13.62
C THR A 72 24.43 -25.95 15.03
N ILE A 73 23.33 -26.57 15.50
CA ILE A 73 22.93 -26.50 16.90
C ILE A 73 23.77 -27.51 17.68
N THR A 74 24.64 -27.03 18.57
CA THR A 74 25.35 -27.90 19.51
C THR A 74 24.53 -27.99 20.79
N SER A 75 24.33 -29.21 21.30
CA SER A 75 23.65 -29.50 22.58
C SER A 75 24.43 -29.00 23.79
#